data_AF-A0A2E5WQT5-F1
#
_entry.id   AF-A0A2E5WQT5-F1
#
_cell.length_a   1.000
_cell.length_b   1.000
_cell.length_c   1.000
_cell.angle_alpha   90.00
_cell.angle_beta   90.00
_cell.angle_gamma   90.00
#
_symmetry.space_group_name_H-M   'P 1'
#
loop_
_entity.id
_entity.type
_entity.pdbx_description
1 polymer ?
#
loop_
_entity_poly.entity_id
_entity_poly.type
_entity_poly.pdbx_seq_one_letter_code
_entity_poly.pdbx_strand_id
1 'polypeptide(L)'
;MKRIDAIIKPFKLEDVKEALTGIGIEGMTVSEVKGFGRQKGHTEIYRGSEYTVDFLPKLKLELVIGEDRVEDAVKAIQGAAQTGKIGDGKIFISTVEQSVRIRTGDTGEASL
;
A
#
# COMPACT_ATOMS: atom_id res chain seq x y z
N MET A 1 -8.41 15.88 4.17
CA MET A 1 -8.23 14.42 4.00
C MET A 1 -7.00 14.12 3.17
N LYS A 2 -6.37 12.96 3.38
CA LYS A 2 -5.24 12.48 2.58
C LYS A 2 -5.49 11.06 2.10
N ARG A 3 -4.92 10.74 0.94
CA ARG A 3 -4.81 9.37 0.44
C ARG A 3 -3.40 8.87 0.70
N ILE A 4 -3.32 7.69 1.30
CA ILE A 4 -2.10 6.92 1.45
C ILE A 4 -2.13 5.78 0.43
N ASP A 5 -1.10 5.73 -0.41
CA ASP A 5 -0.83 4.64 -1.34
C ASP A 5 0.43 3.91 -0.86
N ALA A 6 0.27 2.72 -0.27
CA ALA A 6 1.37 1.90 0.24
C ALA A 6 1.62 0.69 -0.68
N ILE A 7 2.79 0.64 -1.29
CA ILE A 7 3.25 -0.52 -2.08
C ILE A 7 4.09 -1.39 -1.16
N ILE A 8 3.67 -2.63 -0.92
CA ILE A 8 4.32 -3.55 0.03
C ILE A 8 4.59 -4.93 -0.58
N LYS A 9 5.37 -5.76 0.13
CA LYS A 9 5.51 -7.20 -0.19
C LYS A 9 4.19 -7.93 0.08
N PRO A 10 3.73 -8.85 -0.79
CA PRO A 10 2.42 -9.49 -0.63
C PRO A 10 2.20 -10.19 0.71
N PHE A 11 3.21 -10.88 1.25
CA PHE A 11 3.09 -11.59 2.54
C PHE A 11 2.95 -10.67 3.76
N LYS A 12 3.12 -9.35 3.60
CA LYS A 12 2.97 -8.36 4.67
C LYS A 12 1.55 -7.82 4.81
N LEU A 13 0.62 -8.26 3.95
CA LEU A 13 -0.75 -7.74 3.96
C LEU A 13 -1.43 -7.89 5.32
N GLU A 14 -1.35 -9.07 5.92
CA GLU A 14 -2.04 -9.36 7.17
C GLU A 14 -1.48 -8.51 8.32
N ASP A 15 -0.15 -8.48 8.49
CA ASP A 15 0.53 -7.64 9.47
C ASP A 15 0.11 -6.16 9.36
N VAL A 16 0.04 -5.64 8.13
CA VAL A 16 -0.34 -4.23 7.89
C VAL A 16 -1.82 -4.00 8.19
N LYS A 17 -2.69 -4.95 7.84
CA LYS A 17 -4.12 -4.89 8.12
C LYS A 17 -4.40 -4.87 9.63
N GLU A 18 -3.71 -5.73 10.38
CA GLU A 18 -3.82 -5.78 11.85
C GLU A 18 -3.31 -4.49 12.49
N ALA A 19 -2.16 -3.97 12.03
CA ALA A 19 -1.60 -2.73 12.55
C ALA A 19 -2.52 -1.51 12.32
N LEU A 20 -3.14 -1.41 11.14
CA LEU A 20 -4.09 -0.35 10.82
C LEU A 20 -5.40 -0.49 11.61
N THR A 21 -5.93 -1.71 11.72
CA THR A 21 -7.14 -1.98 12.52
C THR A 21 -6.90 -1.69 14.00
N GLY A 22 -5.71 -2.01 14.52
CA GLY A 22 -5.32 -1.78 15.91
C GLY A 22 -5.28 -0.31 16.33
N ILE A 23 -5.18 0.61 15.36
CA ILE A 23 -5.31 2.05 15.59
C ILE A 23 -6.68 2.61 15.18
N GLY A 24 -7.63 1.76 14.76
CA GLY A 24 -8.98 2.16 14.37
C GLY A 24 -9.13 2.63 12.91
N ILE A 25 -8.25 2.19 12.01
CA ILE A 25 -8.40 2.39 10.56
C ILE A 25 -8.92 1.08 9.95
N GLU A 26 -10.22 1.05 9.64
CA GLU A 26 -10.91 -0.17 9.21
C GLU A 26 -11.14 -0.26 7.70
N GLY A 27 -10.95 0.85 6.97
CA GLY A 27 -11.17 0.94 5.53
C GLY A 27 -9.87 0.98 4.72
N MET A 28 -9.71 0.04 3.79
CA MET A 28 -8.67 0.09 2.75
C MET A 28 -9.11 -0.67 1.50
N THR A 29 -8.57 -0.27 0.36
CA THR A 29 -8.67 -0.99 -0.91
C THR A 29 -7.31 -1.61 -1.23
N VAL A 30 -7.30 -2.85 -1.73
CA VAL A 30 -6.08 -3.56 -2.09
C VAL A 30 -6.13 -3.91 -3.57
N SER A 31 -5.02 -3.65 -4.28
CA SER A 31 -4.84 -4.05 -5.67
C SER A 31 -3.50 -4.77 -5.87
N GLU A 32 -3.49 -5.75 -6.77
CA GLU A 32 -2.27 -6.42 -7.19
C GLU A 32 -1.54 -5.57 -8.23
N VAL A 33 -0.27 -5.31 -7.99
CA VAL A 33 0.56 -4.49 -8.89
C VAL A 33 1.91 -5.16 -9.13
N LYS A 34 2.60 -4.67 -10.16
CA LYS A 34 3.94 -5.12 -10.54
C LYS A 34 4.92 -3.97 -10.33
N GLY A 35 5.96 -4.20 -9.54
CA GLY A 35 7.00 -3.22 -9.25
C GLY A 35 8.30 -3.52 -9.98
N PHE A 36 8.92 -2.49 -10.54
CA PHE A 36 10.28 -2.51 -11.08
C PHE A 36 11.17 -1.60 -10.22
N GLY A 37 12.44 -1.97 -9.99
CA GLY A 37 13.35 -1.12 -9.23
C GLY A 37 14.70 -1.74 -8.91
N ARG A 38 15.30 -1.33 -7.78
CA ARG A 38 16.62 -1.82 -7.32
C ARG A 38 16.68 -3.31 -7.02
N GLN A 39 15.52 -3.93 -6.78
CA GLN A 39 15.40 -5.37 -6.75
C GLN A 39 15.50 -5.85 -8.20
N LYS A 40 16.74 -6.04 -8.68
CA LYS A 40 17.00 -6.54 -10.04
C LYS A 40 16.26 -7.88 -10.20
N GLY A 41 15.53 -8.03 -11.29
CA GLY A 41 14.96 -9.30 -11.72
C GLY A 41 16.05 -10.37 -11.75
N HIS A 42 15.72 -11.59 -11.33
CA HIS A 42 16.59 -12.72 -11.63
C HIS A 42 16.45 -13.03 -13.13
N THR A 43 17.58 -13.22 -13.82
CA THR A 43 17.57 -13.77 -15.18
C THR A 43 17.33 -15.27 -15.05
N GLU A 44 16.18 -15.74 -15.54
CA GLU A 44 15.88 -17.18 -15.61
C GLU A 44 16.03 -17.66 -17.06
N ILE A 45 16.69 -18.80 -17.25
CA ILE A 45 16.78 -19.45 -18.55
C ILE A 45 15.54 -20.34 -18.71
N TYR A 46 14.64 -19.96 -19.62
CA TYR A 46 13.47 -20.77 -19.98
C TYR A 46 13.59 -21.23 -21.43
N ARG A 47 13.61 -22.55 -21.66
CA ARG A 47 13.76 -23.19 -22.99
C ARG A 47 14.94 -22.63 -23.82
N GLY A 48 16.07 -22.33 -23.17
CA GLY A 48 17.28 -21.86 -23.85
C GLY A 48 17.25 -20.38 -24.27
N SER A 49 16.28 -19.60 -23.81
CA SER A 49 16.28 -18.13 -23.92
C SER A 49 16.37 -17.50 -22.54
N GLU A 50 17.21 -16.48 -22.39
CA GLU A 50 17.28 -15.67 -21.16
C GLU A 50 16.04 -14.76 -21.09
N TYR A 51 15.24 -14.93 -20.04
CA TYR A 51 14.16 -14.00 -19.72
C TYR A 51 14.55 -13.21 -18.47
N THR A 52 14.65 -11.90 -18.61
CA THR A 52 14.77 -10.99 -17.45
C THR A 52 13.38 -10.80 -16.86
N VAL A 53 13.17 -11.24 -15.62
CA VAL A 53 11.92 -10.95 -14.90
C VAL A 53 11.98 -9.51 -14.41
N ASP A 54 11.63 -8.55 -15.26
CA ASP A 54 11.74 -7.12 -14.92
C ASP A 54 10.83 -6.72 -13.75
N PHE A 55 9.65 -7.32 -13.65
CA PHE A 55 8.63 -6.92 -12.69
C PHE A 55 8.36 -7.96 -11.62
N LEU A 56 8.32 -7.51 -10.37
CA LEU A 56 8.02 -8.35 -9.22
C LEU A 56 6.63 -8.03 -8.65
N PRO A 57 5.84 -9.04 -8.24
CA PRO A 57 4.53 -8.83 -7.66
C PRO A 57 4.62 -8.06 -6.33
N LYS A 58 3.72 -7.10 -6.17
CA LYS A 58 3.53 -6.28 -4.97
C LYS A 58 2.04 -6.11 -4.74
N LEU A 59 1.68 -5.66 -3.54
CA LEU A 59 0.34 -5.16 -3.26
C LEU A 59 0.38 -3.66 -3.11
N LYS A 60 -0.61 -2.98 -3.68
CA LYS A 60 -0.89 -1.56 -3.43
C LYS A 60 -2.10 -1.48 -2.49
N LEU A 61 -1.89 -0.91 -1.32
CA LEU A 61 -2.92 -0.59 -0.35
C LEU A 61 -3.26 0.88 -0.50
N GLU A 62 -4.54 1.19 -0.60
CA GLU A 62 -5.06 2.54 -0.81
C GLU A 62 -6.07 2.84 0.30
N LEU A 63 -5.82 3.91 1.04
CA LEU A 63 -6.69 4.35 2.13
C LEU A 63 -6.83 5.87 2.08
N VAL A 64 -8.04 6.36 2.37
CA VAL A 64 -8.32 7.79 2.52
C VAL A 64 -8.70 8.04 3.98
N ILE A 65 -7.98 8.95 4.62
CA ILE A 65 -8.12 9.22 6.06
C ILE A 65 -8.11 10.73 6.36
N GLY A 66 -8.53 11.08 7.56
CA GLY A 66 -8.35 12.42 8.14
C GLY A 66 -6.87 12.82 8.17
N GLU A 67 -6.59 14.11 8.07
CA GLU A 67 -5.20 14.61 8.00
C GLU A 67 -4.44 14.42 9.33
N ASP A 68 -5.16 14.49 10.44
CA ASP A 68 -4.70 14.21 11.80
C ASP A 68 -4.22 12.76 12.00
N ARG A 69 -4.72 11.82 11.19
CA ARG A 69 -4.43 10.38 11.29
C ARG A 69 -3.24 9.92 10.44
N VAL A 70 -2.69 10.79 9.60
CA VAL A 70 -1.71 10.42 8.56
C VAL A 70 -0.41 9.90 9.16
N GLU A 71 0.13 10.58 10.16
CA GLU A 71 1.41 10.20 10.75
C GLU A 71 1.35 8.82 11.42
N ASP A 72 0.26 8.55 12.16
CA ASP A 72 0.04 7.27 12.83
C ASP A 72 -0.15 6.13 11.82
N ALA A 73 -0.92 6.37 10.76
CA ALA A 73 -1.12 5.39 9.69
C ALA A 73 0.20 5.04 8.98
N VAL A 74 1.01 6.05 8.66
CA VAL A 74 2.32 5.85 8.01
C VAL A 74 3.27 5.06 8.91
N LYS A 75 3.33 5.39 10.21
CA LYS A 75 4.15 4.64 11.19
C LYS A 75 3.70 3.20 11.31
N ALA A 76 2.39 2.95 11.40
CA ALA A 76 1.83 1.61 11.49
C ALA A 76 2.16 0.76 10.24
N ILE A 77 1.93 1.31 9.04
CA ILE A 77 2.24 0.62 7.77
C ILE A 77 3.74 0.35 7.66
N GLN A 78 4.58 1.35 7.95
CA GLN A 78 6.02 1.20 7.87
C GLN A 78 6.51 0.11 8.84
N GLY A 79 6.10 0.18 10.11
CA GLY A 79 6.51 -0.78 11.13
C GLY A 79 6.11 -2.21 10.80
N ALA A 80 4.88 -2.42 10.31
CA ALA A 80 4.38 -3.73 9.95
C ALA A 80 5.00 -4.28 8.65
N ALA A 81 5.19 -3.44 7.62
CA ALA A 81 5.67 -3.87 6.31
C ALA A 81 7.20 -4.04 6.25
N GLN A 82 7.96 -3.38 7.13
CA GLN A 82 9.42 -3.39 7.09
C GLN A 82 10.00 -4.78 7.43
N THR A 83 10.94 -5.23 6.59
CA THR A 83 11.77 -6.44 6.81
C THR A 83 13.26 -6.12 6.85
N GLY A 84 13.64 -4.89 6.49
CA GLY A 84 15.03 -4.46 6.39
C GLY A 84 15.73 -4.96 5.12
N LYS A 85 15.01 -5.64 4.22
CA LYS A 85 15.54 -6.16 2.96
C LYS A 85 15.11 -5.29 1.79
N ILE A 86 15.90 -5.31 0.72
CA ILE A 86 15.54 -4.62 -0.54
C ILE A 86 14.14 -5.05 -1.00
N GLY A 87 13.36 -4.08 -1.45
CA GLY A 87 12.03 -4.30 -2.01
C GLY A 87 10.88 -4.30 -1.00
N ASP A 88 11.09 -3.82 0.23
CA ASP A 88 10.00 -3.61 1.21
C ASP A 88 8.89 -2.68 0.67
N GLY A 89 9.27 -1.73 -0.19
CA GLY A 89 8.33 -0.93 -0.97
C GLY A 89 8.39 0.55 -0.61
N LYS A 90 7.29 1.27 -0.78
CA LYS A 90 7.18 2.73 -0.61
C LYS A 90 5.78 3.13 -0.18
N ILE A 91 5.68 4.25 0.53
CA ILE A 91 4.43 4.88 0.91
C ILE A 91 4.39 6.25 0.24
N PHE A 92 3.30 6.57 -0.44
CA PHE A 92 3.03 7.88 -1.02
C PHE A 92 1.82 8.51 -0.34
N ILE A 93 1.85 9.83 -0.18
CA ILE A 93 0.78 10.61 0.42
C ILE A 93 0.34 11.65 -0.60
N SER A 94 -0.96 11.76 -0.83
CA SER A 94 -1.56 12.75 -1.72
C SER A 94 -2.77 13.40 -1.07
N THR A 95 -3.09 14.62 -1.49
CA THR A 95 -4.28 15.34 -0.99
C THR A 95 -5.54 14.77 -1.63
N VAL A 96 -6.59 14.58 -0.82
CA VAL A 96 -7.95 14.29 -1.30
C VAL A 96 -8.82 15.49 -0.96
N GLU A 97 -9.28 16.18 -2.01
CA GLU A 97 -10.10 17.39 -1.87
C GLU A 97 -11.52 17.05 -1.39
N GLN A 98 -12.08 15.93 -1.84
CA GLN A 98 -13.43 15.51 -1.52
C GLN A 98 -13.52 13.98 -1.48
N SER A 99 -14.38 13.47 -0.59
CA SER A 99 -14.81 12.09 -0.53
C SER A 99 -16.33 12.07 -0.38
N VAL A 100 -16.99 11.05 -0.93
CA VAL A 100 -18.45 10.89 -0.90
C VAL A 100 -18.79 9.43 -0.60
N ARG A 101 -19.57 9.19 0.45
CA ARG A 101 -20.05 7.85 0.81
C ARG A 101 -21.28 7.53 -0.02
N ILE A 102 -21.14 6.63 -1.00
CA ILE A 102 -22.20 6.29 -1.98
C ILE A 102 -23.54 5.95 -1.32
N ARG A 103 -23.52 5.20 -0.20
CA ARG A 103 -24.74 4.73 0.47
C ARG A 103 -25.59 5.84 1.09
N THR A 104 -24.95 6.87 1.67
CA THR A 104 -25.62 7.90 2.48
C THR A 104 -25.56 9.29 1.86
N GLY A 105 -24.63 9.52 0.95
CA GLY A 105 -24.33 10.84 0.40
C GLY A 105 -23.45 11.71 1.30
N ASP A 106 -22.98 11.20 2.44
CA ASP A 106 -22.08 11.95 3.33
C ASP A 106 -20.82 12.37 2.57
N THR A 107 -20.34 13.58 2.83
CA THR A 107 -19.19 14.17 2.15
C THR A 107 -18.08 14.54 3.13
N GLY A 108 -16.87 14.73 2.60
CA GLY A 108 -15.72 15.14 3.40
C GLY A 108 -15.35 14.10 4.45
N GLU A 109 -14.96 14.53 5.64
CA GLU A 109 -14.54 13.63 6.71
C GLU A 109 -15.68 12.74 7.23
N ALA A 110 -16.94 13.20 7.17
CA ALA A 110 -18.09 12.37 7.54
C ALA A 110 -18.30 11.15 6.63
N SER A 111 -17.69 11.17 5.45
CA SER A 111 -17.77 10.07 4.47
C SER A 111 -16.73 8.97 4.70
N LEU A 112 -15.73 9.21 5.54
CA LEU A 112 -14.64 8.27 5.85
C LEU A 112 -15.12 7.20 6.81
#